data_AF-A0A929A5N9-F1
#
_entry.id   AF-A0A929A5N9-F1
#
_cell.length_a   1.000
_cell.length_b   1.000
_cell.length_c   1.000
_cell.angle_alpha   90.00
_cell.angle_beta   90.00
_cell.angle_gamma   90.00
#
_symmetry.space_group_name_H-M   'P 1'
#
loop_
_entity.id
_entity.type
_entity.pdbx_description
1 polymer ?
#
loop_
_entity_poly.entity_id
_entity_poly.type
_entity_poly.pdbx_seq_one_letter_code
_entity_poly.pdbx_strand_id
1 'polypeptide(L)'
;MVLSAENQSIIIQTERGLTLSGTRISLYDVMTFLKKGYPPAFIQNKLHLTQQQFEATLAYIEANSAQVEQEYQAVLDTRQAIQQYWSDRNAQHFQHIASRSKAPEQVALWAKLEAEKAQRLANNR
;
A
#
# COMPACT_ATOMS: atom_id res chain seq x y z
N MET A 1 31.73 8.57 -9.51
CA MET A 1 31.57 7.49 -10.51
C MET A 1 30.21 7.70 -11.15
N VAL A 2 30.15 7.96 -12.46
CA VAL A 2 28.93 8.41 -13.15
C VAL A 2 28.08 7.17 -13.46
N LEU A 3 26.84 7.15 -12.99
CA LEU A 3 25.85 6.12 -13.32
C LEU A 3 25.58 6.17 -14.83
N SER A 4 25.77 5.04 -15.53
CA SER A 4 25.50 4.91 -16.96
C SER A 4 24.02 5.19 -17.27
N ALA A 5 23.74 5.87 -18.38
CA ALA A 5 22.42 6.35 -18.82
C ALA A 5 21.31 5.27 -18.85
N GLU A 6 21.68 3.99 -18.94
CA GLU A 6 20.78 2.84 -18.94
C GLU A 6 19.93 2.72 -17.66
N ASN A 7 20.52 2.96 -16.48
CA ASN A 7 19.78 2.87 -15.20
C ASN A 7 18.83 4.06 -14.96
N GLN A 8 19.04 5.18 -15.64
CA GLN A 8 18.13 6.34 -15.56
C GLN A 8 16.81 6.09 -16.30
N SER A 9 16.75 5.11 -17.21
CA SER A 9 15.50 4.77 -17.91
C SER A 9 14.51 3.97 -17.05
N ILE A 10 15.01 3.29 -16.01
CA ILE A 10 14.22 2.39 -15.17
C ILE A 10 13.64 3.12 -13.96
N ILE A 11 14.31 4.14 -13.43
CA ILE A 11 13.81 4.90 -12.27
C ILE A 11 13.48 6.31 -12.74
N ILE A 12 12.20 6.62 -12.77
CA ILE A 12 11.66 7.88 -13.28
C ILE A 12 11.05 8.70 -12.14
N GLN A 13 11.34 10.00 -12.15
CA GLN A 13 10.68 10.95 -11.26
C GLN A 13 9.28 11.23 -11.80
N THR A 14 8.28 11.05 -10.95
CA THR A 14 6.87 11.41 -11.26
C THR A 14 6.34 12.37 -10.21
N GLU A 15 5.12 12.87 -10.42
CA GLU A 15 4.36 13.62 -9.41
C GLU A 15 4.19 12.86 -8.08
N ARG A 16 4.38 11.53 -8.08
CA ARG A 16 4.24 10.65 -6.92
C ARG A 16 5.58 10.30 -6.26
N GLY A 17 6.68 10.84 -6.76
CA GLY A 17 8.05 10.51 -6.37
C GLY A 17 8.75 9.57 -7.36
N LEU A 18 9.84 8.94 -6.89
CA LEU A 18 10.65 8.01 -7.67
C LEU A 18 9.90 6.68 -7.89
N THR A 19 9.67 6.34 -9.16
CA THR A 19 8.91 5.15 -9.57
C THR A 19 9.65 4.32 -10.59
N LEU A 20 9.36 3.02 -10.61
CA LEU A 20 9.93 2.09 -11.58
C LEU A 20 9.16 2.20 -12.90
N SER A 21 9.88 2.45 -13.99
CA SER A 21 9.36 2.63 -15.34
C SER A 21 8.48 1.47 -15.78
N GLY A 22 7.35 1.80 -16.41
CA GLY A 22 6.33 0.83 -16.81
C GLY A 22 5.48 0.29 -15.65
N THR A 23 5.66 0.78 -14.43
CA THR A 23 4.90 0.34 -13.24
C THR A 23 4.39 1.52 -12.43
N ARG A 24 3.49 1.24 -11.48
CA ARG A 24 3.08 2.20 -10.44
C ARG A 24 3.82 1.98 -9.12
N ILE A 25 4.89 1.17 -9.14
CA ILE A 25 5.62 0.78 -7.94
C ILE A 25 6.64 1.87 -7.65
N SER A 26 6.57 2.42 -6.44
CA SER A 26 7.56 3.39 -6.00
C SER A 26 8.81 2.68 -5.48
N LEU A 27 9.94 3.37 -5.58
CA LEU A 27 11.18 2.93 -4.95
C LEU A 27 11.00 2.76 -3.42
N TYR A 28 10.13 3.57 -2.80
CA TYR A 28 9.78 3.51 -1.39
C TYR A 28 9.00 2.24 -1.00
N ASP A 29 8.26 1.64 -1.93
CA ASP A 29 7.57 0.37 -1.69
C ASP A 29 8.59 -0.75 -1.59
N VAL A 30 9.62 -0.76 -2.46
CA VAL A 30 10.75 -1.70 -2.38
C VAL A 30 11.51 -1.52 -1.06
N MET A 31 11.81 -0.27 -0.67
CA MET A 31 12.45 0.03 0.62
C MET A 31 11.65 -0.49 1.82
N THR A 32 10.32 -0.41 1.77
CA THR A 32 9.45 -0.92 2.85
C THR A 32 9.64 -2.42 3.04
N PHE A 33 9.80 -3.19 1.95
CA PHE A 33 10.07 -4.62 2.07
C PHE A 33 11.52 -4.90 2.52
N LEU A 34 12.49 -4.14 2.01
CA LEU A 34 13.90 -4.28 2.41
C LEU A 34 14.08 -4.01 3.91
N LYS A 35 13.50 -2.93 4.45
CA LYS A 35 13.55 -2.59 5.88
C LYS A 35 12.84 -3.62 6.77
N LYS A 36 11.86 -4.36 6.23
CA LYS A 36 11.21 -5.48 6.92
C LYS A 36 12.01 -6.78 6.86
N GLY A 37 13.18 -6.79 6.22
CA GLY A 37 14.08 -7.94 6.14
C GLY A 37 13.59 -9.05 5.22
N TYR A 38 12.71 -8.73 4.26
CA TYR A 38 12.24 -9.75 3.33
C TYR A 38 13.33 -10.18 2.33
N PRO A 39 13.40 -11.48 1.97
CA PRO A 39 14.37 -11.96 0.99
C PRO A 39 14.16 -11.31 -0.40
N PRO A 40 15.24 -11.00 -1.16
CA PRO A 40 15.14 -10.38 -2.48
C PRO A 40 14.15 -11.06 -3.45
N ALA A 41 14.20 -12.39 -3.56
CA ALA A 41 13.31 -13.16 -4.43
C ALA A 41 11.83 -13.01 -4.04
N PHE A 42 11.53 -12.85 -2.75
CA PHE A 42 10.17 -12.58 -2.28
C PHE A 42 9.72 -11.19 -2.72
N ILE A 43 10.57 -10.17 -2.57
CA ILE A 43 10.25 -8.79 -2.92
C ILE A 43 9.97 -8.67 -4.43
N GLN A 44 10.85 -9.24 -5.25
CA GLN A 44 10.70 -9.28 -6.71
C GLN A 44 9.36 -9.88 -7.11
N ASN A 45 9.02 -11.07 -6.58
CA ASN A 45 7.77 -11.74 -6.90
C ASN A 45 6.56 -10.94 -6.41
N LYS A 46 6.59 -10.46 -5.16
CA LYS A 46 5.51 -9.71 -4.53
C LYS A 46 5.17 -8.42 -5.25
N LEU A 47 6.19 -7.76 -5.81
CA LEU A 47 6.06 -6.52 -6.56
C LEU A 47 6.01 -6.75 -8.07
N HIS A 48 6.04 -8.00 -8.55
CA HIS A 48 6.06 -8.33 -9.98
C HIS A 48 7.16 -7.59 -10.76
N LEU A 49 8.35 -7.44 -10.15
CA LEU A 49 9.49 -6.76 -10.75
C LEU A 49 10.31 -7.73 -11.59
N THR A 50 10.81 -7.26 -12.72
CA THR A 50 11.84 -8.00 -13.46
C THR A 50 13.16 -7.97 -12.69
N GLN A 51 14.04 -8.93 -12.96
CA GLN A 51 15.38 -8.97 -12.37
C GLN A 51 16.11 -7.64 -12.61
N GLN A 52 16.07 -7.13 -13.83
CA GLN A 52 16.71 -5.86 -14.22
C GLN A 52 16.14 -4.67 -13.45
N GLN A 53 14.81 -4.58 -13.30
CA GLN A 53 14.18 -3.51 -12.51
C GLN A 53 14.61 -3.55 -11.05
N PHE A 54 14.66 -4.75 -10.46
CA PHE A 54 15.04 -4.92 -9.08
C PHE A 54 16.51 -4.59 -8.82
N GLU A 55 17.41 -5.07 -9.67
CA GLU A 55 18.85 -4.75 -9.59
C GLU A 55 19.12 -3.26 -9.77
N ALA A 56 18.49 -2.62 -10.76
CA ALA A 56 18.60 -1.17 -10.96
C ALA A 56 18.08 -0.38 -9.76
N THR A 57 16.99 -0.86 -9.12
CA THR A 57 16.45 -0.25 -7.90
C THR A 57 17.44 -0.36 -6.74
N LEU A 58 18.03 -1.52 -6.51
CA LEU A 58 19.04 -1.70 -5.45
C LEU A 58 20.26 -0.79 -5.69
N ALA A 59 20.78 -0.77 -6.93
CA ALA A 59 21.92 0.06 -7.29
C ALA A 59 21.63 1.56 -7.09
N TYR A 60 20.43 2.01 -7.41
CA TYR A 60 20.03 3.40 -7.18
C TYR A 60 19.88 3.75 -5.71
N ILE A 61 19.28 2.86 -4.91
CA ILE A 61 19.18 3.04 -3.45
C ILE A 61 20.57 3.15 -2.84
N GLU A 62 21.51 2.28 -3.23
CA GLU A 62 22.88 2.31 -2.73
C GLU A 62 23.60 3.61 -3.11
N ALA A 63 23.50 4.01 -4.38
CA ALA A 63 24.14 5.23 -4.89
C ALA A 63 23.57 6.53 -4.29
N ASN A 64 22.30 6.55 -3.87
CA ASN A 64 21.59 7.74 -3.40
C ASN A 64 21.03 7.59 -1.97
N SER A 65 21.66 6.74 -1.15
CA SER A 65 21.13 6.27 0.13
C SER A 65 20.61 7.38 1.06
N ALA A 66 21.37 8.46 1.25
CA ALA A 66 20.98 9.56 2.12
C ALA A 66 19.72 10.30 1.64
N GLN A 67 19.66 10.63 0.34
CA GLN A 67 18.52 11.31 -0.26
C GLN A 67 17.28 10.41 -0.23
N VAL A 68 17.45 9.16 -0.64
CA VAL A 68 16.38 8.16 -0.70
C VAL A 68 15.80 7.89 0.69
N GLU A 69 16.64 7.79 1.73
CA GLU A 69 16.17 7.62 3.10
C GLU A 69 15.39 8.85 3.59
N GLN A 70 15.83 10.06 3.27
CA GLN A 70 15.11 11.29 3.64
C GLN A 70 13.73 11.35 2.98
N GLU A 71 13.65 11.09 1.67
CA GLU A 71 12.39 11.05 0.94
C GLU A 71 11.47 9.93 1.48
N TYR A 72 12.04 8.77 1.80
CA TYR A 72 11.31 7.66 2.39
C TYR A 72 10.63 8.03 3.71
N GLN A 73 11.33 8.73 4.62
CA GLN A 73 10.74 9.19 5.89
C GLN A 73 9.60 10.19 5.64
N ALA A 74 9.79 11.15 4.74
CA ALA A 74 8.74 12.10 4.39
C ALA A 74 7.47 11.43 3.83
N VAL A 75 7.64 10.35 3.05
CA VAL A 75 6.53 9.54 2.54
C VAL A 75 5.81 8.81 3.67
N LEU A 76 6.53 8.27 4.67
CA LEU A 76 5.93 7.63 5.84
C LEU A 76 5.10 8.62 6.66
N ASP A 77 5.66 9.79 6.95
CA ASP A 77 4.98 10.85 7.71
C ASP A 77 3.69 11.28 7.01
N THR A 78 3.76 11.49 5.69
CA THR A 78 2.60 11.87 4.89
C THR A 78 1.54 10.77 4.88
N ARG A 79 1.94 9.50 4.73
CA ARG A 79 1.01 8.35 4.78
C ARG A 79 0.33 8.25 6.14
N GLN A 80 1.07 8.42 7.23
CA GLN A 80 0.53 8.40 8.59
C GLN A 80 -0.44 9.57 8.83
N ALA A 81 -0.11 10.78 8.39
CA ALA A 81 -0.99 11.94 8.53
C ALA A 81 -2.31 11.76 7.78
N ILE A 82 -2.26 11.27 6.53
CA ILE A 82 -3.45 10.97 5.73
C ILE A 82 -4.29 9.89 6.42
N GLN A 83 -3.66 8.82 6.91
CA GLN A 83 -4.34 7.74 7.61
C GLN A 83 -5.06 8.25 8.86
N GLN A 84 -4.38 9.05 9.68
CA GLN A 84 -4.95 9.60 10.89
C GLN A 84 -6.15 10.50 10.58
N TYR A 85 -6.01 11.42 9.63
CA TYR A 85 -7.06 12.32 9.20
C TYR A 85 -8.34 11.56 8.80
N TRP A 86 -8.22 10.52 7.98
CA TRP A 86 -9.38 9.73 7.57
C TRP A 86 -9.91 8.82 8.67
N SER A 87 -9.06 8.26 9.53
CA SER A 87 -9.50 7.43 10.65
C SER A 87 -10.39 8.22 11.61
N ASP A 88 -9.98 9.45 11.96
CA ASP A 88 -10.73 10.30 12.88
C ASP A 88 -12.10 10.68 12.30
N ARG A 89 -12.10 11.05 11.01
CA ARG A 89 -13.33 11.39 10.29
C ARG A 89 -14.27 10.20 10.11
N ASN A 90 -13.71 9.04 9.81
CA ASN A 90 -14.48 7.81 9.65
C ASN A 90 -15.07 7.35 10.99
N ALA A 91 -14.36 7.51 12.10
CA ALA A 91 -14.87 7.19 13.43
C ALA A 91 -16.14 8.00 13.74
N GLN A 92 -16.13 9.31 13.49
CA GLN A 92 -17.30 10.17 13.66
C GLN A 92 -18.46 9.75 12.73
N HIS A 93 -18.15 9.48 11.47
CA HIS A 93 -19.14 9.06 10.49
C HIS A 93 -19.79 7.71 10.88
N PHE A 94 -19.01 6.75 11.37
CA PHE A 94 -19.51 5.46 11.84
C PHE A 94 -20.35 5.60 13.11
N GLN A 95 -19.98 6.47 14.06
CA GLN A 95 -20.80 6.77 15.23
C GLN A 95 -22.17 7.35 14.82
N HIS A 96 -22.18 8.25 13.84
CA HIS A 96 -23.41 8.82 13.30
C HIS A 96 -24.27 7.80 12.56
N ILE A 97 -23.67 6.87 11.82
CA ILE A 97 -24.41 5.75 11.22
C ILE A 97 -24.99 4.86 12.30
N ALA A 98 -24.23 4.56 13.35
CA ALA A 98 -24.65 3.68 14.44
C ALA A 98 -25.78 4.28 15.29
N SER A 99 -25.82 5.61 15.47
CA SER A 99 -26.87 6.29 16.24
C SER A 99 -28.20 6.40 15.48
N ARG A 100 -28.19 6.26 14.15
CA ARG A 100 -29.41 6.23 13.35
C ARG A 100 -30.15 4.90 13.55
N SER A 101 -31.37 4.96 14.07
CA SER A 101 -32.24 3.79 14.12
C SER A 101 -32.54 3.30 12.71
N LYS A 102 -32.38 2.00 12.49
CA LYS A 102 -32.80 1.35 11.25
C LYS A 102 -34.33 1.42 11.14
N ALA A 103 -34.83 1.70 9.94
CA ALA A 103 -36.26 1.61 9.69
C ALA A 103 -36.75 0.16 9.90
N PRO A 104 -38.01 -0.07 10.33
CA PRO A 104 -38.52 -1.42 10.59
C PRO A 104 -38.32 -2.40 9.42
N GLU A 105 -38.52 -1.92 8.18
CA GLU A 105 -38.31 -2.69 6.95
C GLU A 105 -36.85 -3.12 6.76
N GLN A 106 -35.90 -2.26 7.14
CA GLN A 106 -34.48 -2.58 7.07
C GLN A 106 -34.10 -3.62 8.12
N VAL A 107 -34.65 -3.54 9.34
CA VAL A 107 -34.41 -4.55 10.40
C VAL A 107 -34.84 -5.94 9.94
N ALA A 108 -36.02 -6.05 9.31
CA ALA A 108 -36.53 -7.30 8.78
C ALA A 108 -35.63 -7.87 7.66
N LEU A 109 -35.11 -7.01 6.78
CA LEU A 109 -34.17 -7.41 5.73
C LEU A 109 -32.83 -7.91 6.31
N TRP A 110 -32.29 -7.18 7.29
CA TRP A 110 -31.06 -7.58 7.99
C TRP A 110 -31.21 -8.92 8.72
N ALA A 111 -32.36 -9.17 9.36
CA ALA A 111 -32.64 -10.44 10.03
C ALA A 111 -32.65 -11.62 9.04
N LYS A 112 -33.23 -11.44 7.84
CA LYS A 112 -33.19 -12.46 6.77
C LYS A 112 -31.76 -12.74 6.30
N LEU A 113 -30.95 -11.71 6.12
CA LEU A 113 -29.54 -11.85 5.71
C LEU A 113 -28.70 -12.60 6.75
N GLU A 114 -28.89 -12.32 8.03
CA GLU A 114 -28.15 -13.02 9.10
C GLU A 114 -28.60 -14.48 9.24
N ALA A 115 -29.89 -14.77 9.09
CA ALA A 115 -30.38 -16.16 9.06
C ALA A 115 -29.78 -16.95 7.89
N GLU A 116 -29.67 -16.34 6.72
CA GLU A 116 -29.07 -16.98 5.54
C GLU A 116 -27.56 -17.20 5.71
N LYS A 117 -26.83 -16.23 6.27
CA LYS A 117 -25.41 -16.41 6.62
C LYS A 117 -25.22 -17.57 7.61
N ALA A 118 -26.05 -17.63 8.65
CA ALA A 118 -25.98 -18.70 9.65
C ALA A 118 -26.22 -20.08 9.02
N GLN A 119 -27.19 -20.20 8.11
CA GLN A 119 -27.42 -21.43 7.35
C GLN A 119 -26.22 -21.81 6.47
N ARG A 120 -25.64 -20.86 5.73
CA ARG A 120 -24.45 -21.15 4.91
C ARG A 120 -23.25 -21.61 5.75
N LEU A 121 -23.05 -21.00 6.91
CA LEU A 121 -21.99 -21.38 7.84
C LEU A 121 -22.22 -22.75 8.47
N ALA A 122 -23.48 -23.13 8.74
CA ALA A 122 -23.84 -24.44 9.25
C ALA A 122 -23.71 -25.54 8.19
N ASN A 123 -24.01 -25.25 6.93
CA ASN A 123 -23.89 -26.20 5.81
C ASN A 123 -22.46 -26.37 5.27
N ASN A 124 -21.55 -25.43 5.55
CA ASN A 124 -20.13 -25.51 5.20
C ASN A 124 -19.24 -26.07 6.33
N ARG A 125 -19.84 -26.62 7.40
CA ARG A 125 -19.17 -27.36 8.47
C ARG A 125 -19.45 -28.85 8.33
#